data_AF-A0A426QX21-F1
#
_entry.id   AF-A0A426QX21-F1
#
_cell.length_a   1.000
_cell.length_b   1.000
_cell.length_c   1.000
_cell.angle_alpha   90.00
_cell.angle_beta   90.00
_cell.angle_gamma   90.00
#
_symmetry.space_group_name_H-M   'P 1'
#
loop_
_entity.id
_entity.type
_entity.pdbx_description
1 polymer ?
#
loop_
_entity_poly.entity_id
_entity_poly.type
_entity_poly.pdbx_seq_one_letter_code
_entity_poly.pdbx_strand_id
1 'polypeptide(L)'
;MSDTLFEPEWESVRAEDLVISLHRGRVMVVRGERTTFTGTFVGTDELGLYIDIYGRSTDGRSSKYIKFRPGDTVQVMTKGSGS
;
A
#
# COMPACT_ATOMS: atom_id res chain seq x y z
N MET A 1 0.32 -30.88 -17.03
CA MET A 1 0.06 -30.35 -15.68
C MET A 1 0.05 -28.85 -15.83
N SER A 2 -1.13 -28.24 -15.76
CA SER A 2 -1.26 -26.79 -15.89
C SER A 2 -0.75 -26.17 -14.60
N ASP A 3 0.42 -25.55 -14.64
CA ASP A 3 0.89 -24.67 -13.57
C ASP A 3 -0.18 -23.61 -13.36
N THR A 4 -0.96 -23.76 -12.29
CA THR A 4 -1.87 -22.72 -11.84
C THR A 4 -0.99 -21.65 -11.23
N LEU A 5 -0.50 -20.73 -12.06
CA LEU A 5 0.13 -19.50 -11.60
C LEU A 5 -0.91 -18.79 -10.75
N PHE A 6 -0.79 -18.89 -9.42
CA PHE A 6 -1.58 -18.09 -8.51
C PHE A 6 -1.26 -16.63 -8.77
N GLU A 7 -2.11 -15.95 -9.54
CA GLU A 7 -2.03 -14.51 -9.65
C GLU A 7 -2.23 -13.92 -8.25
N PRO A 8 -1.37 -12.98 -7.82
CA PRO A 8 -1.54 -12.36 -6.53
C PRO A 8 -2.89 -11.65 -6.50
N GLU A 9 -3.72 -11.99 -5.52
CA GLU A 9 -4.98 -11.32 -5.29
C GLU A 9 -4.70 -9.93 -4.66
N TRP A 10 -5.34 -8.91 -5.22
CA TRP A 10 -5.22 -7.53 -4.80
C TRP A 10 -6.57 -7.02 -4.33
N GLU A 11 -6.58 -6.25 -3.24
CA GLU A 11 -7.74 -5.51 -2.77
C GLU A 11 -7.52 -4.01 -2.89
N SER A 12 -8.60 -3.26 -3.16
CA SER A 12 -8.59 -1.81 -3.14
C SER A 12 -8.94 -1.32 -1.73
N VAL A 13 -7.98 -0.69 -1.05
CA VAL A 13 -8.14 -0.17 0.31
C VAL A 13 -8.13 1.35 0.26
N ARG A 14 -9.05 2.02 0.97
CA ARG A 14 -9.01 3.47 1.07
C ARG A 14 -7.77 3.91 1.86
N ALA A 15 -7.19 5.04 1.47
CA ALA A 15 -5.98 5.57 2.12
C ALA A 15 -6.21 5.81 3.62
N GLU A 16 -7.40 6.26 4.02
CA GLU A 16 -7.77 6.48 5.42
C GLU A 16 -7.90 5.18 6.24
N ASP A 17 -8.17 4.06 5.59
CA ASP A 17 -8.35 2.75 6.23
C ASP A 17 -7.02 1.98 6.35
N LEU A 18 -5.94 2.49 5.74
CA LEU A 18 -4.59 1.92 5.82
C LEU A 18 -3.95 2.16 7.20
N VAL A 19 -4.39 1.38 8.17
CA VAL A 19 -3.84 1.38 9.53
C VAL A 19 -2.67 0.39 9.68
N ILE A 20 -1.65 0.80 10.44
CA ILE A 20 -0.39 0.07 10.61
C ILE A 20 -0.63 -1.36 11.14
N SER A 21 -1.52 -1.52 12.13
CA SER A 21 -1.78 -2.81 12.78
C SER A 21 -2.31 -3.89 11.84
N LEU A 22 -3.05 -3.51 10.81
CA LEU A 22 -3.68 -4.45 9.87
C LEU A 22 -2.81 -4.70 8.64
N HIS A 23 -2.20 -3.64 8.11
CA HIS A 23 -1.62 -3.69 6.77
C HIS A 23 -0.09 -3.71 6.73
N ARG A 24 0.61 -3.39 7.83
CA ARG A 24 2.09 -3.31 7.82
C ARG A 24 2.72 -4.59 7.30
N GLY A 25 3.70 -4.44 6.42
CA GLY A 25 4.41 -5.55 5.78
C GLY A 25 3.71 -6.12 4.54
N ARG A 26 2.50 -5.66 4.21
CA ARG A 26 1.83 -6.04 2.96
C ARG A 26 2.43 -5.29 1.78
N VAL A 27 2.46 -5.93 0.62
CA VAL A 27 2.83 -5.27 -0.63
C VAL A 27 1.67 -4.44 -1.13
N MET A 28 1.94 -3.22 -1.55
CA MET A 28 1.01 -2.31 -2.18
C MET A 28 1.56 -1.82 -3.51
N VAL A 29 0.69 -1.41 -4.43
CA VAL A 29 1.08 -0.72 -5.66
C VAL A 29 0.85 0.77 -5.48
N VAL A 30 1.92 1.55 -5.58
CA VAL A 30 1.86 3.00 -5.45
C VAL A 30 2.54 3.61 -6.68
N ARG A 31 1.81 4.42 -7.46
CA ARG A 31 2.26 4.92 -8.78
C ARG A 31 2.80 3.84 -9.74
N GLY A 32 2.17 2.66 -9.72
CA GLY A 32 2.57 1.53 -10.58
C GLY A 32 3.76 0.71 -10.07
N GLU A 33 4.33 1.06 -8.92
CA GLU A 33 5.46 0.34 -8.34
C GLU A 33 5.05 -0.47 -7.10
N ARG A 34 5.57 -1.70 -6.98
CA ARG A 34 5.37 -2.54 -5.80
C ARG A 34 6.25 -2.05 -4.65
N THR A 35 5.63 -1.84 -3.49
CA THR A 35 6.28 -1.33 -2.28
C THR A 35 5.68 -2.03 -1.07
N THR A 36 6.49 -2.31 -0.06
CA THR A 36 6.03 -2.87 1.22
C THR A 36 5.55 -1.74 2.11
N PHE A 37 4.28 -1.78 2.52
CA PHE A 37 3.67 -0.78 3.41
C PHE A 37 4.34 -0.77 4.79
N THR A 38 4.80 0.41 5.22
CA THR A 38 5.48 0.60 6.50
C THR A 38 4.70 1.48 7.47
N GLY A 39 3.83 2.36 6.98
CA GLY A 39 2.89 3.09 7.80
C GLY A 39 2.25 4.29 7.10
N THR A 40 1.47 5.05 7.86
CA THR A 40 0.79 6.26 7.41
C THR A 40 1.10 7.46 8.30
N PHE A 41 0.99 8.65 7.74
CA PHE A 41 0.95 9.91 8.47
C PHE A 41 -0.24 10.72 7.99
N VAL A 42 -0.99 11.32 8.92
CA VAL A 42 -2.11 12.19 8.60
C VAL A 42 -1.70 13.63 8.87
N GLY A 43 -1.89 14.48 7.88
CA GLY A 43 -1.58 15.90 7.97
C GLY A 43 -2.67 16.77 7.35
N THR A 44 -2.41 18.07 7.32
CA THR A 44 -3.30 19.06 6.70
C THR A 44 -2.45 20.03 5.89
N ASP A 45 -2.90 20.36 4.68
CA ASP A 45 -2.34 21.42 3.85
C ASP A 45 -3.45 22.37 3.37
N GLU A 46 -3.13 23.29 2.47
CA GLU A 46 -4.05 24.29 1.93
C GLU A 46 -5.29 23.70 1.22
N LEU A 47 -5.23 22.43 0.82
CA LEU A 47 -6.35 21.70 0.19
C LEU A 47 -7.13 20.84 1.19
N GLY A 48 -6.78 20.90 2.49
CA GLY A 48 -7.40 20.13 3.56
C GLY A 48 -6.57 18.92 3.97
N LEU A 49 -7.27 17.88 4.46
CA LEU A 49 -6.62 16.68 4.98
C LEU A 49 -5.84 15.93 3.89
N TYR A 50 -4.72 15.34 4.29
CA TYR A 50 -3.98 14.39 3.46
C TYR A 50 -3.46 13.24 4.30
N ILE A 51 -3.19 12.12 3.61
CA ILE A 51 -2.62 10.91 4.18
C ILE A 51 -1.37 10.58 3.37
N ASP A 52 -0.22 10.64 4.00
CA ASP A 52 1.01 10.12 3.43
C ASP A 52 1.08 8.62 3.72
N ILE A 53 1.19 7.83 2.66
CA ILE A 53 1.39 6.38 2.74
C ILE A 53 2.88 6.11 2.53
N TYR A 54 3.54 5.58 3.56
CA TYR A 54 4.93 5.18 3.51
C TYR A 54 5.08 3.72 3.14
N GLY A 55 6.11 3.45 2.36
CA GLY A 55 6.60 2.10 2.21
C GLY A 55 8.06 2.02 1.88
N ARG A 56 8.53 0.79 1.81
CA ARG A 56 9.91 0.44 1.47
C ARG A 56 9.91 -0.35 0.18
N SER A 57 10.83 -0.04 -0.73
CA SER A 57 11.03 -0.85 -1.93
C SER A 57 11.35 -2.30 -1.58
N THR A 58 11.06 -3.21 -2.50
CA THR A 58 11.28 -4.66 -2.31
C THR A 58 12.75 -5.02 -2.07
N ASP A 59 13.68 -4.20 -2.56
CA ASP A 59 15.13 -4.34 -2.31
C ASP A 59 15.59 -3.75 -0.95
N GLY A 60 14.67 -3.13 -0.20
CA GLY A 60 14.92 -2.56 1.11
C GLY A 60 15.69 -1.22 1.13
N ARG A 61 16.10 -0.70 -0.03
CA ARG A 61 17.07 0.41 -0.13
C ARG A 61 16.44 1.79 -0.18
N SER A 62 15.19 1.90 -0.61
CA SER A 62 14.49 3.19 -0.74
C SER A 62 13.22 3.22 0.11
N SER A 63 13.02 4.34 0.78
CA SER A 63 11.74 4.69 1.39
C SER A 63 10.97 5.52 0.37
N LYS A 64 9.74 5.13 0.08
CA LYS A 64 8.82 5.87 -0.79
C LYS A 64 7.65 6.35 0.05
N TYR A 65 7.19 7.56 -0.21
CA TYR A 65 5.92 8.03 0.31
C TYR A 65 5.16 8.74 -0.79
N ILE A 66 3.84 8.57 -0.77
CA ILE A 66 2.94 9.25 -1.69
C ILE A 66 1.80 9.81 -0.88
N LYS A 67 1.47 11.06 -1.19
CA LYS A 67 0.37 11.79 -0.59
C LYS A 67 -0.94 11.40 -1.28
N PHE A 68 -1.94 11.07 -0.48
CA PHE A 68 -3.30 10.76 -0.86
C PHE A 68 -4.27 11.72 -0.19
N ARG A 69 -5.46 11.86 -0.79
CA ARG A 69 -6.60 12.54 -0.19
C ARG A 69 -7.57 11.51 0.39
N PRO A 70 -8.36 11.89 1.42
CA PRO A 70 -9.43 11.03 1.90
C PRO A 70 -10.36 10.59 0.76
N GLY A 71 -10.67 9.30 0.70
CA GLY A 71 -11.45 8.68 -0.38
C GLY A 71 -10.61 8.13 -1.53
N ASP A 72 -9.32 8.49 -1.65
CA ASP A 72 -8.43 7.83 -2.59
C ASP A 72 -8.18 6.37 -2.17
N THR A 73 -7.85 5.52 -3.13
CA THR A 73 -7.61 4.09 -2.90
C THR A 73 -6.22 3.65 -3.32
N VAL A 74 -5.68 2.66 -2.60
CA VAL A 74 -4.42 1.97 -2.88
C VAL A 74 -4.67 0.49 -3.04
N GLN A 75 -4.02 -0.11 -4.03
CA GLN A 75 -4.05 -1.56 -4.25
C GLN A 75 -3.10 -2.24 -3.26
N VAL A 76 -3.61 -3.15 -2.45
CA VAL A 76 -2.85 -3.90 -1.43
C VAL A 76 -3.01 -5.39 -1.68
N MET A 77 -1.90 -6.13 -1.71
CA MET A 77 -1.88 -7.58 -1.92
C MET A 77 -2.51 -8.29 -0.71
N THR A 78 -3.46 -9.20 -0.91
CA THR A 78 -4.12 -9.94 0.17
C THR A 78 -3.13 -10.84 0.90
N LYS A 79 -3.33 -11.02 2.22
CA LYS A 79 -2.53 -11.99 3.01
C LYS A 79 -2.99 -13.40 2.60
N GLY A 80 -2.39 -13.98 1.56
CA GLY A 80 -2.74 -15.33 1.14
C GLY A 80 -2.05 -15.89 -0.10
N SER A 81 -1.40 -15.06 -0.93
CA SER A 81 -0.94 -15.50 -2.27
C SER A 81 0.52 -16.02 -2.32
N GLY A 82 1.15 -16.29 -1.18
CA GLY A 82 2.52 -16.83 -1.12
C GLY A 82 2.66 -17.85 0.00
N SER A 83 2.25 -19.09 -0.28
CA SER A 83 2.61 -20.28 0.50
C SER A 83 3.53 -21.15 -0.35
#